data_AF-A0A369C9E7-F1
#
_entry.id   AF-A0A369C9E7-F1
#
_cell.length_a   1.000
_cell.length_b   1.000
_cell.length_c   1.000
_cell.angle_alpha   90.00
_cell.angle_beta   90.00
_cell.angle_gamma   90.00
#
_symmetry.space_group_name_H-M   'P 1'
#
loop_
_entity.id
_entity.type
_entity.pdbx_description
1 polymer ?
#
loop_
_entity_poly.entity_id
_entity_poly.type
_entity_poly.pdbx_seq_one_letter_code
_entity_poly.pdbx_strand_id
1 'polypeptide(L)'
;MAVPPAGTLDLVPPRQLSVAAAARLFERMVMRGELILFDTVMTIDRLKATQVAYVYGMDGRLRLIRVSARLTPPLPVPEASCRVISIDAWLTPEGELTESHLHVEPMAEEGG
;
A
#
# COMPACT_ATOMS: atom_id res chain seq x y z
N MET A 1 43.15 -13.88 15.88
CA MET A 1 41.84 -14.11 15.26
C MET A 1 41.53 -12.87 14.43
N ALA A 2 41.72 -12.94 13.11
CA ALA A 2 41.53 -11.79 12.23
C ALA A 2 40.05 -11.68 11.85
N VAL A 3 39.47 -10.50 12.06
CA VAL A 3 38.11 -10.16 11.59
C VAL A 3 38.15 -10.11 10.07
N PRO A 4 37.31 -10.86 9.33
CA PRO A 4 37.28 -10.76 7.89
C PRO A 4 36.85 -9.34 7.48
N PRO A 5 37.41 -8.77 6.40
CA PRO A 5 37.00 -7.47 5.92
C PRO A 5 35.50 -7.50 5.62
N ALA A 6 34.80 -6.42 5.97
CA ALA A 6 33.40 -6.24 5.64
C ALA A 6 33.23 -6.42 4.14
N GLY A 7 32.67 -7.57 3.74
CA GLY A 7 32.37 -7.83 2.35
C GLY A 7 31.52 -6.69 1.83
N THR A 8 31.95 -6.08 0.74
CA THR A 8 31.09 -5.18 -0.03
C THR A 8 29.87 -6.02 -0.38
N LEU A 9 28.73 -5.71 0.25
CA LEU A 9 27.44 -6.21 -0.21
C LEU A 9 27.30 -5.65 -1.62
N ASP A 10 27.66 -6.45 -2.62
CA ASP A 10 27.21 -6.23 -3.99
C ASP A 10 25.69 -6.31 -3.91
N LEU A 11 25.08 -5.14 -3.75
CA LEU A 11 23.65 -4.92 -3.88
C LEU A 11 23.34 -5.12 -5.36
N VAL A 12 23.40 -6.37 -5.83
CA VAL A 12 22.71 -6.76 -7.06
C VAL A 12 21.26 -6.43 -6.78
N PRO A 13 20.67 -5.43 -7.47
CA PRO A 13 19.30 -5.08 -7.18
C PRO A 13 18.47 -6.34 -7.45
N PRO A 14 17.79 -6.92 -6.45
CA PRO A 14 16.92 -8.07 -6.66
C PRO A 14 15.97 -7.67 -7.79
N ARG A 15 15.78 -8.54 -8.81
CA ARG A 15 14.93 -8.25 -10.00
C ARG A 15 13.75 -7.36 -9.61
N GLN A 16 13.90 -6.06 -9.84
CA GLN A 16 13.01 -5.09 -9.22
C GLN A 16 11.68 -5.17 -9.96
N LEU A 17 10.60 -5.38 -9.21
CA LEU A 17 9.27 -5.15 -9.76
C LEU A 17 9.21 -3.65 -10.11
N SER A 18 8.90 -3.30 -11.36
CA SER A 18 8.75 -1.89 -11.73
C SER A 18 7.59 -1.25 -10.96
N VAL A 19 7.64 0.07 -10.74
CA VAL A 19 6.54 0.84 -10.11
C VAL A 19 5.21 0.59 -10.82
N ALA A 20 5.22 0.54 -12.15
CA ALA A 20 4.01 0.25 -12.92
C ALA A 20 3.48 -1.17 -12.69
N ALA A 21 4.37 -2.15 -12.47
CA ALA A 21 3.97 -3.51 -12.15
C ALA A 21 3.45 -3.64 -10.71
N ALA A 22 4.01 -2.89 -9.76
CA ALA A 22 3.48 -2.79 -8.39
C ALA A 22 2.08 -2.18 -8.35
N ALA A 23 1.87 -1.07 -9.08
CA ALA A 23 0.55 -0.46 -9.23
C ALA A 23 -0.46 -1.45 -9.81
N ARG A 24 -0.09 -2.20 -10.87
CA ARG A 24 -0.95 -3.25 -11.44
C ARG A 24 -1.25 -4.41 -10.49
N LEU A 25 -0.33 -4.77 -9.58
CA LEU A 25 -0.63 -5.76 -8.54
C LEU A 25 -1.70 -5.26 -7.58
N PHE A 26 -1.57 -4.01 -7.14
CA PHE A 26 -2.58 -3.34 -6.32
C PHE A 26 -3.93 -3.28 -7.02
N GLU A 27 -3.97 -2.84 -8.29
CA GLU A 27 -5.20 -2.81 -9.08
C GLU A 27 -5.87 -4.19 -9.17
N ARG A 28 -5.09 -5.26 -9.40
CA ARG A 28 -5.62 -6.63 -9.43
C ARG A 28 -6.17 -7.07 -8.10
N MET A 29 -5.49 -6.77 -6.99
CA MET A 29 -5.99 -7.05 -5.64
C MET A 29 -7.34 -6.37 -5.39
N VAL A 30 -7.45 -5.09 -5.74
CA VAL A 30 -8.71 -4.33 -5.65
C VAL A 30 -9.80 -4.95 -6.53
N MET A 31 -9.49 -5.29 -7.79
CA MET A 31 -10.45 -5.90 -8.71
C MET A 31 -10.93 -7.30 -8.28
N ARG A 32 -10.15 -8.03 -7.46
CA ARG A 32 -10.60 -9.30 -6.84
C ARG A 32 -11.58 -9.08 -5.68
N GLY A 33 -11.81 -7.82 -5.27
CA GLY A 33 -12.69 -7.48 -4.15
C GLY A 33 -12.07 -7.72 -2.77
N GLU A 34 -10.74 -7.84 -2.69
CA GLU A 34 -10.04 -8.11 -1.42
C GLU A 34 -9.98 -6.88 -0.50
N LEU A 35 -10.12 -5.68 -1.05
CA LEU A 35 -10.13 -4.46 -0.27
C LEU A 35 -11.56 -4.04 0.07
N ILE A 36 -11.93 -4.24 1.32
CA ILE A 36 -13.26 -3.87 1.87
C ILE A 36 -13.05 -2.83 2.97
N LEU A 37 -13.68 -1.67 2.82
CA LEU A 37 -13.66 -0.59 3.81
C LEU A 37 -15.10 -0.33 4.28
N PHE A 38 -15.36 -0.52 5.58
CA PHE A 38 -16.69 -0.29 6.20
C PHE A 38 -17.84 -0.87 5.37
N ASP A 39 -17.78 -2.18 5.09
CA ASP A 39 -18.75 -2.94 4.26
C ASP A 39 -18.84 -2.52 2.79
N THR A 40 -17.99 -1.60 2.33
CA THR A 40 -17.90 -1.21 0.93
C THR A 40 -16.74 -1.91 0.25
N VAL A 41 -17.02 -2.75 -0.75
CA VAL A 41 -15.98 -3.29 -1.64
C VAL A 41 -15.41 -2.15 -2.47
N MET A 42 -14.10 -1.94 -2.35
CA MET A 42 -13.43 -0.88 -3.10
C MET A 42 -13.22 -1.29 -4.55
N THR A 43 -13.36 -0.30 -5.43
CA THR A 43 -13.16 -0.43 -6.86
C THR A 43 -12.05 0.51 -7.31
N ILE A 44 -11.38 0.18 -8.42
CA ILE A 44 -10.17 0.90 -8.82
C ILE A 44 -10.45 2.32 -9.29
N ASP A 45 -11.66 2.61 -9.76
CA ASP A 45 -12.12 3.96 -10.09
C ASP A 45 -12.17 4.90 -8.86
N ARG A 46 -12.29 4.33 -7.65
CA ARG A 46 -12.29 5.09 -6.39
C ARG A 46 -10.91 5.27 -5.79
N LEU A 47 -9.88 4.62 -6.33
CA LEU A 47 -8.54 4.56 -5.74
C LEU A 47 -7.49 4.98 -6.76
N LYS A 48 -6.74 6.04 -6.44
CA LYS A 48 -5.61 6.48 -7.25
C LYS A 48 -4.31 6.18 -6.52
N ALA A 49 -3.53 5.21 -7.03
CA ALA A 49 -2.19 4.96 -6.51
C ALA A 49 -1.34 6.24 -6.65
N THR A 50 -0.71 6.66 -5.55
CA THR A 50 0.10 7.88 -5.46
C THR A 50 1.57 7.57 -5.19
N GLN A 51 1.86 6.48 -4.50
CA GLN A 51 3.22 6.11 -4.12
C GLN A 51 3.38 4.59 -4.04
N VAL A 52 4.57 4.12 -4.39
CA VAL A 52 4.99 2.73 -4.20
C VAL A 52 6.29 2.72 -3.40
N ALA A 53 6.37 1.88 -2.38
CA ALA A 53 7.58 1.59 -1.63
C ALA A 53 7.81 0.08 -1.55
N TYR A 54 9.07 -0.32 -1.52
CA TYR A 54 9.48 -1.73 -1.48
C TYR A 54 10.12 -2.02 -0.13
N VAL A 55 9.66 -3.08 0.52
CA VAL A 55 10.19 -3.55 1.81
C VAL A 55 11.04 -4.78 1.55
N TYR A 56 12.33 -4.67 1.82
CA TYR A 56 13.30 -5.76 1.64
C TYR A 56 13.66 -6.38 2.98
N GLY A 57 13.88 -7.70 2.98
CA GLY A 57 14.48 -8.39 4.10
C GLY A 57 16.00 -8.14 4.17
N MET A 58 16.60 -8.49 5.31
CA MET A 58 18.05 -8.45 5.49
C MET A 58 18.80 -9.39 4.52
N ASP A 59 18.10 -10.38 3.96
CA ASP A 59 18.58 -11.27 2.90
C ASP A 59 18.55 -10.65 1.50
N GLY A 60 18.19 -9.37 1.38
CA GLY A 60 18.07 -8.64 0.13
C GLY A 60 16.86 -9.04 -0.72
N ARG A 61 15.97 -9.90 -0.22
CA ARG A 61 14.77 -10.33 -0.96
C ARG A 61 13.63 -9.36 -0.74
N LEU A 62 12.87 -9.07 -1.81
CA LEU A 62 11.62 -8.31 -1.70
C LEU A 62 10.64 -9.11 -0.85
N ARG A 63 10.13 -8.48 0.22
CA ARG A 63 9.18 -9.10 1.16
C ARG A 63 7.79 -8.55 0.99
N LEU A 64 7.66 -7.23 0.91
CA LEU A 64 6.37 -6.56 0.75
C LEU A 64 6.50 -5.36 -0.18
N ILE A 65 5.38 -5.00 -0.77
CA ILE A 65 5.20 -3.81 -1.61
C ILE A 65 4.13 -2.96 -0.93
N ARG A 66 4.49 -1.78 -0.45
CA ARG A 66 3.53 -0.81 0.06
C ARG A 66 3.05 0.06 -1.10
N VAL A 67 1.74 0.12 -1.31
CA VAL A 67 1.10 1.03 -2.25
C VAL A 67 0.23 2.00 -1.47
N SER A 68 0.55 3.28 -1.58
CA SER A 68 -0.30 4.36 -1.07
C SER A 68 -1.29 4.74 -2.16
N ALA A 69 -2.58 4.82 -1.83
CA ALA A 69 -3.62 5.23 -2.76
C ALA A 69 -4.55 6.26 -2.11
N ARG A 70 -4.89 7.29 -2.88
CA ARG A 70 -5.87 8.30 -2.46
C ARG A 70 -7.28 7.84 -2.86
N LEU A 71 -8.23 8.02 -1.97
CA LEU A 71 -9.64 7.78 -2.25
C LEU A 71 -10.25 9.00 -2.96
N THR A 72 -11.02 8.78 -4.02
CA THR A 72 -11.77 9.82 -4.73
C THR A 72 -13.15 9.27 -5.13
N PRO A 73 -14.25 9.73 -4.51
CA PRO A 73 -14.30 10.66 -3.36
C PRO A 73 -13.82 9.99 -2.05
N PRO A 74 -13.44 10.79 -1.02
CA PRO A 74 -13.22 10.28 0.34
C PRO A 74 -14.40 9.46 0.86
N LEU A 75 -14.13 8.48 1.72
CA LEU A 75 -15.14 7.57 2.28
C LEU A 75 -15.47 7.95 3.74
N PRO A 76 -16.71 8.27 4.10
CA PRO A 76 -17.07 8.56 5.49
C PRO A 76 -16.85 7.34 6.37
N VAL A 77 -16.36 7.57 7.60
CA VAL A 77 -16.23 6.52 8.61
C VAL A 77 -17.57 6.40 9.34
N PRO A 78 -18.19 5.20 9.42
CA PRO A 78 -19.42 5.01 10.18
C PRO A 78 -19.26 5.47 11.63
N GLU A 79 -20.28 6.15 12.15
CA GLU A 79 -20.35 6.59 13.56
C GLU A 79 -19.23 7.57 14.01
N ALA A 80 -18.45 8.13 13.07
CA ALA A 80 -17.40 9.10 13.37
C ALA A 80 -17.47 10.34 12.46
N SER A 81 -17.13 11.50 13.01
CA SER A 81 -17.05 12.77 12.26
C SER A 81 -15.74 12.89 11.46
N CYS A 82 -15.37 11.84 10.73
CA CYS A 82 -14.18 11.80 9.89
C CYS A 82 -14.41 11.01 8.60
N ARG A 83 -13.49 11.19 7.65
CA ARG A 83 -13.51 10.50 6.35
C ARG A 83 -12.13 9.96 6.00
N VAL A 84 -12.09 8.77 5.42
CA VAL A 84 -10.87 8.17 4.85
C VAL A 84 -10.52 8.90 3.56
N ILE A 85 -9.30 9.41 3.50
CA ILE A 85 -8.76 10.14 2.34
C ILE A 85 -7.72 9.33 1.58
N SER A 86 -7.03 8.41 2.25
CA SER A 86 -6.05 7.54 1.62
C SER A 86 -5.88 6.25 2.40
N ILE A 87 -5.28 5.27 1.73
CA ILE A 87 -4.95 3.97 2.27
C ILE A 87 -3.49 3.67 1.93
N ASP A 88 -2.79 3.03 2.85
CA ASP A 88 -1.60 2.27 2.54
C ASP A 88 -1.94 0.78 2.54
N ALA A 89 -1.63 0.08 1.46
CA ALA A 89 -1.82 -1.36 1.34
C ALA A 89 -0.47 -2.05 1.18
N TRP A 90 -0.19 -3.06 2.00
CA TRP A 90 0.99 -3.90 1.88
C TRP A 90 0.63 -5.19 1.17
N LEU A 91 1.33 -5.46 0.08
CA LEU A 91 1.14 -6.61 -0.78
C LEU A 91 2.35 -7.54 -0.72
N THR A 92 2.14 -8.84 -0.77
CA THR A 92 3.20 -9.79 -1.13
C THR A 92 3.66 -9.56 -2.58
N PRO A 93 4.84 -10.04 -3.00
CA PRO A 93 5.26 -10.02 -4.41
C PRO A 93 4.27 -10.73 -5.35
N GLU A 94 3.49 -11.67 -4.82
CA GLU A 94 2.42 -12.40 -5.52
C GLU A 94 1.12 -11.56 -5.66
N GLY A 95 1.02 -10.46 -4.90
CA GLY A 95 -0.10 -9.52 -4.93
C GLY A 95 -1.23 -9.82 -3.95
N GLU A 96 -0.94 -10.52 -2.85
CA GLU A 96 -1.89 -10.77 -1.76
C GLU A 96 -1.81 -9.63 -0.74
N LEU A 97 -2.96 -9.14 -0.28
CA LEU A 97 -3.03 -8.11 0.76
C LEU A 97 -2.68 -8.69 2.13
N THR A 98 -1.63 -8.17 2.77
CA THR A 98 -1.21 -8.60 4.11
C THR A 98 -1.66 -7.65 5.20
N GLU A 99 -1.67 -6.35 4.91
CA GLU A 99 -1.99 -5.30 5.88
C GLU A 99 -2.49 -4.05 5.14
N SER A 100 -3.35 -3.28 5.80
CA SER A 100 -3.75 -1.97 5.32
C SER A 100 -3.93 -0.95 6.44
N HIS A 101 -3.47 0.28 6.21
CA HIS A 101 -3.68 1.41 7.12
C HIS A 101 -4.51 2.50 6.46
N LEU A 102 -5.49 3.02 7.19
CA LEU A 102 -6.35 4.10 6.73
C LEU A 102 -5.84 5.43 7.26
N HIS A 103 -5.84 6.42 6.39
CA HIS A 103 -5.59 7.81 6.75
C HIS A 103 -6.91 8.56 6.70
N VAL A 104 -7.26 9.15 7.83
CA VAL A 104 -8.53 9.86 8.01
C VAL A 104 -8.29 11.33 8.27
N GLU A 105 -9.24 12.16 7.88
CA GLU A 105 -9.31 13.57 8.27
C GLU A 105 -10.68 13.89 8.87
N PRO A 106 -10.79 14.88 9.78
CA PRO A 106 -12.07 15.35 10.29
C PRO A 106 -12.98 15.82 9.16
N MET A 107 -14.27 15.53 9.26
CA MET A 107 -15.26 16.19 8.40
C MET A 107 -15.42 17.63 8.89
N ALA A 108 -15.45 18.59 7.97
CA ALA A 108 -15.81 19.95 8.33
C ALA A 108 -17.23 19.94 8.91
N GLU A 109 -17.43 20.59 10.05
CA GLU A 109 -18.78 20.87 10.52
C GLU A 109 -19.42 21.79 9.49
N GLU A 110 -20.43 21.29 8.76
CA GLU A 110 -21.32 22.18 8.03
C GLU A 110 -22.04 23.01 9.10
N GLY A 111 -21.61 24.27 9.28
CA GLY A 111 -22.20 25.20 10.22
C GLY A 111 -23.71 25.29 10.00
N GLY A 112 -24.47 24.95 11.04
CA GLY A 112 -25.92 25.13 11.10
C GLY A 112 -26.34 26.58 11.24
#